data_AF-A0A7K2MDI7-F1
#
_entry.id   AF-A0A7K2MDI7-F1
#
_cell.length_a   1.000
_cell.length_b   1.000
_cell.length_c   1.000
_cell.angle_alpha   90.00
_cell.angle_beta   90.00
_cell.angle_gamma   90.00
#
_symmetry.space_group_name_H-M   'P 1'
#
loop_
_entity.id
_entity.type
_entity.pdbx_description
1 polymer ?
#
loop_
_entity_poly.entity_id
_entity_poly.type
_entity_poly.pdbx_seq_one_letter_code
_entity_poly.pdbx_strand_id
1 'polypeptide(L)'
;KALLRDFAGRRRVPGRGGADFEESPRLAVLSTRGDTPADWLVAGQALERVLLEATAAGLATSLTSHPLESPELRPLARDPVTGRGQVQMVLRLGYGPPGPATPRRPVADVLDVEPDAPAD
;
A
#
# COMPACT_ATOMS: atom_id res chain seq x y z
N LYS A 1 -17.63 -11.38 -10.03
CA LYS A 1 -16.34 -12.04 -9.74
C LYS A 1 -15.20 -11.19 -10.29
N ALA A 2 -14.49 -10.44 -9.44
CA ALA A 2 -13.38 -9.60 -9.88
C ALA A 2 -12.13 -10.45 -10.16
N LEU A 3 -11.41 -10.15 -11.23
CA LEU A 3 -10.12 -10.78 -11.51
C LEU A 3 -9.11 -10.40 -10.42
N LEU A 4 -8.57 -11.40 -9.71
CA LEU A 4 -7.42 -11.18 -8.84
C LEU A 4 -6.23 -10.77 -9.72
N ARG A 5 -5.62 -9.60 -9.45
CA ARG A 5 -4.32 -9.27 -10.03
C ARG A 5 -3.30 -10.25 -9.47
N ASP A 6 -2.79 -11.11 -10.33
CA ASP A 6 -1.83 -12.13 -9.97
C ASP A 6 -0.43 -11.52 -9.86
N PHE A 7 -0.10 -11.01 -8.66
CA PHE A 7 1.26 -10.54 -8.35
C PHE A 7 2.32 -11.68 -8.36
N ALA A 8 2.00 -12.90 -8.83
CA ALA A 8 2.97 -14.00 -8.95
C ALA A 8 3.97 -13.82 -10.11
N GLY A 9 3.91 -12.71 -10.86
CA GLY A 9 4.83 -12.46 -11.97
C GLY A 9 4.73 -13.57 -13.02
N ARG A 10 5.82 -14.33 -13.24
CA ARG A 10 5.84 -15.45 -14.20
C ARG A 10 5.39 -16.80 -13.61
N ARG A 11 5.11 -16.88 -12.31
CA ARG A 11 4.86 -18.14 -11.62
C ARG A 11 3.37 -18.47 -11.62
N ARG A 12 2.99 -19.53 -12.34
CA ARG A 12 1.60 -20.03 -12.33
C ARG A 12 1.32 -20.72 -11.00
N VAL A 13 0.34 -20.23 -10.23
CA VAL A 13 -0.11 -20.84 -8.96
C VAL A 13 -1.40 -21.65 -9.21
N PRO A 14 -1.36 -23.00 -9.21
CA PRO A 14 -2.56 -23.83 -9.38
C PRO A 14 -3.56 -23.63 -8.24
N GLY A 15 -4.87 -23.67 -8.52
CA GLY A 15 -5.94 -23.63 -7.50
C GLY A 15 -6.44 -22.24 -7.10
N ARG A 16 -6.02 -21.16 -7.78
CA ARG A 16 -6.50 -19.80 -7.44
C ARG A 16 -7.87 -19.53 -8.05
N GLY A 17 -8.92 -19.96 -7.36
CA GLY A 17 -10.28 -19.53 -7.65
C GLY A 17 -10.40 -18.01 -7.49
N GLY A 18 -11.20 -17.36 -8.34
CA GLY A 18 -11.54 -15.95 -8.09
C GLY A 18 -12.27 -15.82 -6.75
N ALA A 19 -11.90 -14.82 -5.96
CA ALA A 19 -12.58 -14.50 -4.73
C ALA A 19 -13.78 -13.59 -5.01
N ASP A 20 -14.85 -13.78 -4.26
CA ASP A 20 -15.93 -12.81 -4.18
C ASP A 20 -15.43 -11.66 -3.31
N PHE A 21 -14.78 -10.71 -3.96
CA PHE A 21 -14.59 -9.38 -3.38
C PHE A 21 -15.95 -8.68 -3.36
N GLU A 22 -16.11 -7.75 -2.42
CA GLU A 22 -17.25 -6.84 -2.37
C GLU A 22 -17.54 -6.25 -3.75
N GLU A 23 -18.83 -6.10 -4.09
CA GLU A 23 -19.24 -5.44 -5.33
C GLU A 23 -18.86 -3.95 -5.36
N SER A 24 -18.68 -3.34 -4.20
CA SER A 24 -18.39 -1.91 -4.03
C SER A 24 -17.22 -1.68 -3.07
N PRO A 25 -15.98 -2.03 -3.47
CA PRO A 25 -14.81 -1.80 -2.62
C PRO A 25 -14.61 -0.29 -2.44
N ARG A 26 -14.25 0.13 -1.23
CA ARG A 26 -14.06 1.55 -0.92
C ARG A 26 -12.66 1.97 -1.32
N LEU A 27 -12.57 3.01 -2.16
CA LEU A 27 -11.30 3.63 -2.51
C LEU A 27 -10.99 4.76 -1.53
N ALA A 28 -9.73 4.85 -1.14
CA ALA A 28 -9.19 5.94 -0.35
C ALA A 28 -7.92 6.49 -1.03
N VAL A 29 -7.70 7.78 -0.86
CA VAL A 29 -6.53 8.49 -1.40
C VAL A 29 -5.76 9.07 -0.23
N LEU A 30 -4.47 8.75 -0.15
CA LEU A 30 -3.54 9.36 0.79
C LEU A 30 -2.82 10.50 0.09
N SER A 31 -2.93 11.71 0.63
CA SER A 31 -2.30 12.90 0.08
C SER A 31 -1.50 13.68 1.13
N THR A 32 -0.49 14.39 0.66
CA THR A 32 0.34 15.32 1.44
C THR A 32 0.21 16.73 0.88
N ARG A 33 0.71 17.74 1.61
CA ARG A 33 0.70 19.12 1.10
C ARG A 33 1.72 19.30 -0.03
N GLY A 34 2.90 18.71 0.10
CA GLY A 34 3.97 18.74 -0.90
C GLY A 34 4.28 17.36 -1.47
N ASP A 35 5.32 17.31 -2.30
CA ASP A 35 5.85 16.09 -2.92
C ASP A 35 7.38 16.04 -2.80
N THR A 36 7.88 16.38 -1.61
CA THR A 36 9.31 16.33 -1.28
C THR A 36 9.66 15.02 -0.59
N PRO A 37 10.96 14.66 -0.45
CA PRO A 37 11.37 13.49 0.32
C PRO A 37 10.82 13.45 1.76
N ALA A 38 10.66 14.62 2.41
CA ALA A 38 10.05 14.71 3.73
C ALA A 38 8.54 14.39 3.69
N ASP A 39 7.83 14.89 2.67
CA ASP A 39 6.41 14.55 2.46
C ASP A 39 6.24 13.04 2.21
N TRP A 40 7.14 12.41 1.45
CA TRP A 40 7.09 10.97 1.18
C TRP A 40 7.25 10.14 2.46
N LEU A 41 8.17 10.55 3.36
CA LEU A 41 8.36 9.86 4.64
C LEU A 41 7.10 9.96 5.51
N VAL A 42 6.51 11.16 5.61
CA VAL A 42 5.27 11.38 6.34
C VAL A 42 4.13 10.57 5.73
N ALA A 43 4.04 10.52 4.40
CA ALA A 43 3.07 9.68 3.70
C ALA A 43 3.27 8.19 4.01
N GLY A 44 4.51 7.70 4.05
CA GLY A 44 4.83 6.32 4.44
C GLY A 44 4.38 6.00 5.87
N GLN A 45 4.65 6.90 6.81
CA GLN A 45 4.20 6.75 8.21
C GLN A 45 2.68 6.82 8.37
N ALA A 46 2.01 7.64 7.56
CA ALA A 46 0.55 7.70 7.54
C ALA A 46 -0.05 6.42 6.93
N LEU A 47 0.56 5.93 5.85
CA LEU A 47 0.17 4.70 5.17
C LEU A 47 0.27 3.50 6.12
N GLU A 48 1.37 3.36 6.87
CA GLU A 48 1.53 2.33 7.89
C GLU A 48 0.35 2.32 8.88
N ARG A 49 0.02 3.49 9.45
CA ARG A 49 -1.09 3.62 10.40
C ARG A 49 -2.42 3.20 9.79
N VAL A 50 -2.72 3.67 8.58
CA VAL A 50 -3.94 3.28 7.86
C VAL A 50 -4.01 1.77 7.65
N LEU A 51 -2.89 1.13 7.27
CA LEU A 51 -2.83 -0.32 7.04
C LEU A 51 -3.01 -1.11 8.34
N LEU A 52 -2.40 -0.68 9.44
CA LEU A 52 -2.53 -1.33 10.74
C LEU A 52 -3.96 -1.20 11.28
N GLU A 53 -4.57 -0.01 11.18
CA GLU A 53 -5.97 0.20 11.57
C GLU A 53 -6.95 -0.61 10.72
N ALA A 54 -6.75 -0.64 9.39
CA ALA A 54 -7.55 -1.47 8.49
C ALA A 54 -7.43 -2.96 8.85
N THR A 55 -6.21 -3.43 9.17
CA THR A 55 -5.97 -4.80 9.59
C THR A 55 -6.66 -5.11 10.92
N ALA A 56 -6.60 -4.20 11.90
CA ALA A 56 -7.29 -4.33 13.18
C ALA A 56 -8.82 -4.38 13.01
N ALA A 57 -9.36 -3.67 12.01
CA ALA A 57 -10.77 -3.71 11.63
C ALA A 57 -11.15 -4.93 10.76
N GLY A 58 -10.22 -5.83 10.44
CA GLY A 58 -10.46 -7.02 9.62
C GLY A 58 -10.60 -6.74 8.12
N LEU A 59 -10.17 -5.57 7.65
CA LEU A 59 -10.21 -5.20 6.24
C LEU A 59 -9.00 -5.75 5.49
N ALA A 60 -9.25 -6.28 4.29
CA ALA A 60 -8.24 -6.50 3.28
C ALA A 60 -7.91 -5.20 2.56
N THR A 61 -6.62 -4.99 2.29
CA THR A 61 -6.13 -3.77 1.62
C THR A 61 -5.34 -4.12 0.36
N SER A 62 -5.51 -3.34 -0.71
CA SER A 62 -4.59 -3.36 -1.86
C SER A 62 -4.16 -1.94 -2.24
N LEU A 63 -2.89 -1.77 -2.56
CA LEU A 63 -2.26 -0.48 -2.84
C LEU A 63 -1.91 -0.35 -4.32
N THR A 64 -1.96 0.87 -4.87
CA THR A 64 -1.44 1.14 -6.22
C THR A 64 -0.84 2.54 -6.31
N SER A 65 0.38 2.61 -6.84
CA SER A 65 1.10 3.84 -7.20
C SER A 65 1.10 4.12 -8.70
N HIS A 66 0.74 3.14 -9.56
CA HIS A 66 0.89 3.27 -11.02
C HIS A 66 0.28 4.55 -11.62
N PRO A 67 -0.93 5.00 -11.22
CA PRO A 67 -1.49 6.24 -11.76
C PRO A 67 -0.67 7.48 -11.39
N LEU A 68 0.16 7.40 -10.36
CA LEU A 68 0.97 8.49 -9.83
C LEU A 68 2.35 8.59 -10.51
N GLU A 69 2.75 7.55 -11.24
CA GLU A 69 4.03 7.49 -11.94
C GLU A 69 4.02 8.30 -13.25
N SER A 70 2.83 8.57 -13.82
CA SER A 70 2.67 9.48 -14.97
C SER A 70 2.26 10.88 -14.49
N PRO A 71 3.02 11.93 -14.87
CA PRO A 71 2.63 13.32 -14.60
C PRO A 71 1.26 13.70 -15.16
N GLU A 72 0.83 13.07 -16.26
CA GLU A 72 -0.45 13.36 -16.92
C GLU A 72 -1.63 12.69 -16.20
N LEU A 73 -1.41 11.52 -15.61
CA LEU A 73 -2.44 10.75 -14.90
C LEU A 73 -2.58 11.16 -13.44
N ARG A 74 -1.50 11.65 -12.82
CA ARG A 74 -1.47 11.99 -11.39
C ARG A 74 -2.54 13.02 -10.96
N PRO A 75 -2.88 14.05 -11.75
CA PRO A 75 -3.98 14.97 -11.42
C PRO A 75 -5.35 14.26 -11.36
N LEU A 76 -5.56 13.21 -12.15
CA LEU A 76 -6.82 12.46 -12.21
C LEU A 76 -7.08 11.63 -10.94
N ALA A 77 -6.03 11.31 -10.18
CA ALA A 77 -6.15 10.61 -8.90
C ALA A 77 -6.55 11.54 -7.74
N ARG A 78 -6.58 12.86 -7.95
CA ARG A 78 -6.98 13.82 -6.92
C ARG A 78 -8.47 13.70 -6.65
N ASP A 79 -8.84 13.90 -5.39
CA ASP A 79 -10.23 14.06 -5.01
C ASP A 79 -10.81 15.32 -5.70
N PRO A 80 -11.83 15.18 -6.56
CA PRO A 80 -12.43 16.30 -7.29
C PRO A 80 -13.15 17.30 -6.37
N VAL A 81 -13.49 16.91 -5.13
CA VAL A 81 -14.20 17.74 -4.16
C VAL A 81 -13.23 18.57 -3.32
N THR A 82 -12.19 17.95 -2.77
CA THR A 82 -11.21 18.67 -1.92
C THR A 82 -10.07 19.30 -2.71
N GLY A 83 -9.70 18.74 -3.87
CA GLY A 83 -8.80 19.30 -4.88
C GLY A 83 -7.36 19.61 -4.45
N ARG A 84 -7.02 19.44 -3.17
CA ARG A 84 -5.78 19.96 -2.56
C ARG A 84 -4.85 18.83 -2.14
N GLY A 85 -3.55 19.06 -2.35
CA GLY A 85 -2.48 18.14 -1.98
C GLY A 85 -1.98 17.26 -3.13
N GLN A 86 -0.86 16.59 -2.88
CA GLN A 86 -0.20 15.67 -3.80
C GLN A 86 -0.58 14.26 -3.40
N VAL A 87 -1.14 13.50 -4.34
CA VAL A 87 -1.50 12.11 -4.09
C VAL A 87 -0.23 11.28 -4.00
N GLN A 88 -0.10 10.54 -2.91
CA GLN A 88 1.03 9.67 -2.59
C GLN A 88 0.68 8.19 -2.72
N MET A 89 -0.57 7.80 -2.46
CA MET A 89 -1.01 6.41 -2.59
C MET A 89 -2.52 6.32 -2.83
N VAL A 90 -2.95 5.35 -3.64
CA VAL A 90 -4.36 4.95 -3.75
C VAL A 90 -4.53 3.59 -3.08
N LEU A 91 -5.52 3.50 -2.20
CA LEU A 91 -5.85 2.30 -1.44
C LEU A 91 -7.23 1.79 -1.84
N ARG A 92 -7.36 0.48 -1.92
CA ARG A 92 -8.65 -0.20 -1.94
C ARG A 92 -8.84 -0.94 -0.62
N LEU A 93 -9.98 -0.73 0.02
CA LEU A 93 -10.37 -1.31 1.30
C LEU A 93 -11.66 -2.12 1.11
N GLY A 94 -11.73 -3.27 1.75
CA GLY A 94 -12.93 -4.11 1.78
C GLY A 94 -12.69 -5.41 2.52
N TYR A 95 -13.70 -6.25 2.64
CA TYR A 95 -13.60 -7.58 3.25
C TYR A 95 -13.27 -8.64 2.20
N GLY A 96 -12.48 -9.63 2.62
CA GLY A 96 -12.08 -10.75 1.78
C GLY A 96 -11.23 -11.75 2.56
N PRO A 97 -10.96 -12.93 1.97
CA PRO A 97 -10.13 -13.93 2.63
C PRO A 97 -8.69 -13.42 2.80
N PRO A 98 -7.97 -13.88 3.85
CA PRO A 98 -6.57 -13.52 4.04
C PRO A 98 -5.72 -14.00 2.85
N GLY A 99 -4.82 -13.13 2.39
CA GLY A 99 -3.85 -13.46 1.36
C GLY A 99 -2.67 -14.28 1.91
N PRO A 100 -1.88 -14.94 1.03
CA PRO A 100 -0.65 -15.59 1.46
C PRO A 100 0.35 -14.56 1.99
N ALA A 101 1.13 -14.95 3.00
CA ALA A 101 2.24 -14.13 3.47
C ALA A 101 3.23 -13.88 2.33
N THR A 102 3.63 -12.62 2.15
CA THR A 102 4.65 -12.25 1.16
C THR A 102 6.03 -12.47 1.79
N PRO A 103 6.99 -13.04 1.05
CA PRO A 103 8.33 -13.27 1.58
C PRO A 103 8.98 -11.95 2.00
N ARG A 104 9.81 -12.00 3.04
CA ARG A 104 10.63 -10.89 3.54
C ARG A 104 12.08 -11.34 3.61
N ARG A 105 13.01 -10.40 3.41
CA ARG A 105 14.42 -10.65 3.65
C ARG A 105 14.64 -10.95 5.14
N PRO A 106 15.53 -11.89 5.49
CA PRO A 106 16.00 -12.07 6.86
C PRO A 106 16.42 -10.74 7.50
N VAL A 107 16.21 -10.58 8.80
CA VAL A 107 16.57 -9.35 9.54
C VAL A 107 18.07 -9.08 9.46
N ALA A 108 18.89 -10.12 9.55
CA ALA A 108 20.34 -10.02 9.44
C ALA A 108 20.83 -9.48 8.08
N ASP A 109 19.98 -9.52 7.04
CA ASP A 109 20.32 -8.96 5.73
C ASP A 109 20.03 -7.45 5.64
N VAL A 110 19.29 -6.87 6.60
CA VAL A 110 18.77 -5.49 6.52
C VAL A 110 19.08 -4.61 7.73
N LEU A 111 19.54 -5.19 8.84
CA LEU A 111 19.85 -4.47 10.07
C LEU A 111 21.32 -4.66 10.43
N ASP A 112 22.08 -3.57 10.35
CA ASP A 112 23.42 -3.48 10.90
C ASP A 112 23.30 -2.98 12.35
N VAL A 113 23.72 -3.82 13.30
CA VAL A 113 23.80 -3.46 14.72
C VAL A 113 25.25 -3.11 15.02
N GLU A 114 25.54 -1.82 15.15
CA GLU A 114 26.81 -1.40 15.73
C GLU A 114 26.78 -1.72 17.23
N PRO A 115 27.85 -2.34 17.79
CA PRO A 115 27.94 -2.50 19.22
C PRO A 115 27.98 -1.11 19.89
N ASP A 116 27.30 -0.97 21.02
CA ASP A 116 27.39 0.25 21.83
C ASP A 116 28.87 0.59 22.06
N ALA A 117 29.24 1.84 21.78
CA ALA A 117 30.58 2.33 22.09
C ALA A 117 30.85 2.06 23.58
N PRO A 118 32.02 1.51 23.95
CA PRO A 118 32.34 1.30 25.35
C PRO A 118 32.20 2.64 26.07
N ALA A 119 31.42 2.65 27.15
CA ALA A 119 31.34 3.81 28.03
C ALA A 119 32.76 4.08 28.57
N ASP A 120 33.30 5.26 28.27
CA ASP A 120 34.51 5.80 28.89
C ASP A 120 34.36 5.89 30.42
#